data_AF-A0AA39IIB4-F1
#
_entry.id   AF-A0AA39IIB4-F1
#
_cell.length_a   1.000
_cell.length_b   1.000
_cell.length_c   1.000
_cell.angle_alpha   90.00
_cell.angle_beta   90.00
_cell.angle_gamma   90.00
#
_symmetry.space_group_name_H-M   'P 1'
#
loop_
_entity.id
_entity.type
_entity.pdbx_description
1 polymer ?
#
loop_
_entity_poly.entity_id
_entity_poly.type
_entity_poly.pdbx_seq_one_letter_code
_entity_poly.pdbx_strand_id
1 'polypeptide(L)'
;MNTELVWLTVSLLYGIPSFVLYVVILFQLVRPKYRKQFNKPFFRLCFLIGVVDCLAYLMSYIFYTLPTYPLFSSFYGSSIFAPSPFTTFIQFFSYYLIYLQLFGNFFLTLNRFTAIVFPLKHARIWRLCSVFGIHSMLIYISVYTIKNETMSSVLYVLVPWLSDLRYLSPPWVLVIVSTSVRKTIVKTLPQRLNKVSGTKVEPFATK
;
A
#
# COMPACT_ATOMS: atom_id res chain seq x y z
N MET A 1 34.76 -1.50 -1.52
CA MET A 1 33.41 -0.95 -1.28
C MET A 1 32.70 -1.91 -0.34
N ASN A 2 32.35 -1.47 0.87
CA ASN A 2 31.77 -2.35 1.88
C ASN A 2 30.44 -2.90 1.36
N THR A 3 30.32 -4.22 1.27
CA THR A 3 29.12 -4.95 0.79
C THR A 3 27.83 -4.45 1.44
N GLU A 4 27.89 -4.11 2.72
CA GLU A 4 26.79 -3.54 3.50
C GLU A 4 26.27 -2.21 2.94
N LEU A 5 27.18 -1.34 2.49
CA LEU A 5 26.82 -0.04 1.92
C LEU A 5 26.13 -0.25 0.56
N VAL A 6 26.51 -1.29 -0.17
CA VAL A 6 25.85 -1.66 -1.43
C VAL A 6 24.43 -2.15 -1.16
N TRP A 7 24.23 -3.05 -0.20
CA TRP A 7 22.90 -3.54 0.18
C TRP A 7 21.97 -2.43 0.67
N LEU A 8 22.49 -1.51 1.51
CA LEU A 8 21.74 -0.34 1.97
C LEU A 8 21.37 0.58 0.80
N THR A 9 22.33 0.85 -0.09
CA THR A 9 22.12 1.72 -1.26
C THR A 9 21.05 1.12 -2.17
N VAL A 10 21.13 -0.17 -2.48
CA VAL A 10 20.13 -0.87 -3.31
C VAL A 10 18.75 -0.83 -2.65
N SER A 11 18.68 -1.09 -1.35
CA SER A 11 17.43 -1.04 -0.56
C SER A 11 16.78 0.35 -0.61
N LEU A 12 17.57 1.42 -0.43
CA LEU A 12 17.08 2.81 -0.52
C LEU A 12 16.69 3.20 -1.94
N LEU A 13 17.47 2.79 -2.93
CA LEU A 13 17.25 3.11 -4.34
C LEU A 13 15.96 2.48 -4.87
N TYR A 14 15.58 1.31 -4.37
CA TYR A 14 14.29 0.68 -4.68
C TYR A 14 13.16 1.17 -3.78
N GLY A 15 13.45 1.31 -2.48
CA GLY A 15 12.48 1.63 -1.45
C GLY A 15 11.90 3.05 -1.57
N ILE A 16 12.77 4.05 -1.73
CA ILE A 16 12.35 5.46 -1.79
C ILE A 16 11.44 5.71 -3.01
N PRO A 17 11.80 5.33 -4.25
CA PRO A 17 10.92 5.54 -5.40
C PRO A 17 9.58 4.81 -5.27
N SER A 18 9.60 3.59 -4.74
CA SER A 18 8.38 2.79 -4.52
C SER A 18 7.45 3.44 -3.50
N PHE A 19 8.00 3.95 -2.40
CA PHE A 19 7.24 4.67 -1.38
C PHE A 19 6.67 5.99 -1.91
N VAL A 20 7.48 6.76 -2.63
CA VAL A 20 7.05 8.02 -3.28
C VAL A 20 5.90 7.75 -4.25
N LEU A 21 5.98 6.71 -5.07
CA LEU A 21 4.89 6.31 -5.96
C LEU A 21 3.60 5.99 -5.18
N TYR A 22 3.70 5.25 -4.08
CA TYR A 22 2.56 4.94 -3.20
C TYR A 22 1.89 6.21 -2.66
N VAL A 23 2.69 7.15 -2.13
CA VAL A 23 2.19 8.43 -1.62
C VAL A 23 1.53 9.25 -2.72
N VAL A 24 2.12 9.30 -3.91
CA VAL A 24 1.55 10.00 -5.07
C VAL A 24 0.21 9.39 -5.48
N ILE A 25 0.08 8.06 -5.48
CA ILE A 25 -1.18 7.37 -5.77
C ILE A 25 -2.24 7.74 -4.72
N LEU A 26 -1.91 7.65 -3.43
CA LEU A 26 -2.83 8.01 -2.34
C LEU A 26 -3.30 9.47 -2.46
N PHE A 27 -2.38 10.40 -2.75
CA PHE A 27 -2.70 11.80 -2.95
C PHE A 27 -3.64 12.02 -4.13
N GLN A 28 -3.43 11.29 -5.24
CA GLN A 28 -4.34 11.35 -6.40
C GLN A 28 -5.74 10.82 -6.08
N LEU A 29 -5.85 9.79 -5.25
CA LEU A 29 -7.15 9.22 -4.84
C LEU A 29 -7.96 10.19 -3.97
N VAL A 30 -7.31 11.03 -3.15
CA VAL A 30 -7.97 12.01 -2.26
C VAL A 30 -8.30 13.32 -2.96
N ARG A 31 -7.66 13.62 -4.11
CA ARG A 31 -7.84 14.89 -4.80
C ARG A 31 -9.33 15.18 -5.09
N PRO A 32 -9.87 16.34 -4.64
CA PRO A 32 -11.29 16.66 -4.76
C PRO A 32 -11.75 16.72 -6.22
N LYS A 33 -10.85 17.08 -7.13
CA LYS A 33 -11.07 17.08 -8.59
C LYS A 33 -11.56 15.74 -9.14
N TYR A 34 -11.15 14.62 -8.52
CA TYR A 34 -11.51 13.28 -8.96
C TYR A 34 -12.49 12.56 -8.01
N ARG A 35 -13.04 13.29 -7.03
CA ARG A 35 -13.91 12.73 -5.98
C ARG A 35 -15.08 11.94 -6.57
N LYS A 36 -15.76 12.45 -7.61
CA LYS A 36 -16.91 11.74 -8.24
C LYS A 36 -16.51 10.40 -8.87
N GLN A 37 -15.28 10.28 -9.38
CA GLN A 37 -14.77 9.06 -10.00
C GLN A 37 -14.25 8.06 -8.97
N PHE A 38 -13.61 8.56 -7.90
CA PHE A 38 -13.00 7.74 -6.84
C PHE A 38 -13.92 7.49 -5.63
N ASN A 39 -15.17 7.97 -5.63
CA ASN A 39 -16.12 7.68 -4.55
C ASN A 39 -16.71 6.26 -4.58
N LYS A 40 -16.19 5.37 -5.43
CA LYS A 40 -16.66 3.98 -5.52
C LYS A 40 -16.06 3.13 -4.38
N PRO A 41 -16.76 2.08 -3.91
CA PRO A 41 -16.28 1.23 -2.81
C PRO A 41 -14.88 0.66 -3.04
N PHE A 42 -14.59 0.28 -4.29
CA PHE A 42 -13.27 -0.19 -4.72
C PHE A 42 -12.14 0.79 -4.39
N PHE A 43 -12.29 2.06 -4.78
CA PHE A 43 -11.25 3.07 -4.57
C PHE A 43 -11.10 3.47 -3.10
N ARG A 44 -12.18 3.41 -2.32
CA ARG A 44 -12.12 3.60 -0.86
C ARG A 44 -11.32 2.49 -0.18
N LEU A 45 -11.50 1.24 -0.60
CA LEU A 45 -10.69 0.11 -0.11
C LEU A 45 -9.23 0.23 -0.55
N CYS A 46 -8.97 0.54 -1.82
CA CYS A 46 -7.61 0.79 -2.31
C CYS A 46 -6.92 1.91 -1.53
N PHE A 47 -7.63 2.99 -1.20
CA PHE A 47 -7.07 4.09 -0.42
C PHE A 47 -6.72 3.63 1.00
N LEU A 48 -7.64 2.95 1.69
CA LEU A 48 -7.39 2.44 3.04
C LEU A 48 -6.18 1.51 3.06
N ILE A 49 -6.16 0.52 2.17
CA ILE A 49 -5.07 -0.47 2.07
C ILE A 49 -3.76 0.23 1.73
N GLY A 50 -3.76 1.20 0.82
CA GLY A 50 -2.55 1.93 0.47
C GLY A 50 -1.99 2.74 1.65
N VAL A 51 -2.85 3.29 2.52
CA VAL A 51 -2.40 3.94 3.77
C VAL A 51 -1.78 2.93 4.72
N VAL A 52 -2.42 1.77 4.92
CA VAL A 52 -1.86 0.68 5.73
C VAL A 52 -0.53 0.20 5.17
N ASP A 53 -0.41 0.04 3.85
CA ASP A 53 0.84 -0.36 3.18
C ASP A 53 1.97 0.64 3.44
N CYS A 54 1.68 1.94 3.37
CA CYS A 54 2.67 2.98 3.66
C CYS A 54 3.14 2.94 5.12
N LEU A 55 2.19 2.79 6.06
CA LEU A 55 2.50 2.69 7.49
C LEU A 55 3.29 1.42 7.81
N ALA A 56 2.88 0.28 7.24
CA ALA A 56 3.56 -1.00 7.41
C ALA A 56 4.98 -0.95 6.84
N TYR A 57 5.15 -0.37 5.64
CA TYR A 57 6.47 -0.20 5.05
C TYR A 57 7.40 0.64 5.93
N LEU A 58 6.93 1.80 6.41
CA LEU A 58 7.73 2.66 7.30
C LEU A 58 8.09 1.95 8.60
N MET A 59 7.14 1.27 9.23
CA MET A 59 7.37 0.53 10.48
C MET A 59 8.35 -0.62 10.26
N SER A 60 8.15 -1.44 9.23
CA SER A 60 9.06 -2.54 8.88
C SER A 60 10.48 -2.03 8.58
N TYR A 61 10.59 -0.92 7.83
CA TYR A 61 11.87 -0.35 7.47
C TYR A 61 12.62 0.17 8.70
N ILE A 62 11.95 0.96 9.55
CA ILE A 62 12.57 1.58 10.73
C ILE A 62 12.91 0.55 11.80
N PHE A 63 12.04 -0.41 12.08
CA PHE A 63 12.20 -1.29 13.25
C PHE A 63 12.75 -2.68 12.95
N TYR A 64 12.78 -3.11 11.69
CA TYR A 64 13.30 -4.43 11.32
C TYR A 64 14.39 -4.37 10.26
N THR A 65 14.35 -3.44 9.30
CA THR A 65 15.37 -3.32 8.25
C THR A 65 16.58 -2.47 8.66
N LEU A 66 16.37 -1.31 9.29
CA LEU A 66 17.51 -0.49 9.73
C LEU A 66 18.41 -1.19 10.79
N PRO A 67 17.88 -1.93 11.78
CA PRO A 67 18.70 -2.61 12.77
C PRO A 67 19.61 -3.71 12.20
N THR A 68 19.28 -4.29 11.04
CA THR A 68 20.12 -5.33 10.42
C THR A 68 21.43 -4.77 9.88
N TYR A 69 21.50 -3.45 9.66
CA TYR A 69 22.72 -2.81 9.20
C TYR A 69 23.63 -2.45 10.39
N PRO A 70 24.91 -2.85 10.39
CA PRO A 70 25.83 -2.58 11.50
C PRO A 70 25.98 -1.10 11.85
N LEU A 71 25.81 -0.20 10.87
CA LEU A 71 25.86 1.25 11.04
C LEU A 71 24.87 1.78 12.10
N PHE A 72 23.73 1.12 12.28
CA PHE A 72 22.72 1.55 13.24
C PHE A 72 22.70 0.70 14.53
N SER A 73 23.60 -0.30 14.63
CA SER A 73 23.63 -1.22 15.77
C SER A 73 23.83 -0.51 17.11
N SER A 74 24.58 0.59 17.17
CA SER A 74 24.77 1.40 18.37
C SER A 74 23.49 2.13 18.82
N PHE A 75 22.66 2.58 17.87
CA PHE A 75 21.39 3.23 18.15
C PHE A 75 20.34 2.21 18.61
N TYR A 76 20.18 1.12 17.86
CA TYR A 76 19.21 0.05 18.17
C TYR A 76 19.63 -0.85 19.33
N GLY A 77 20.90 -0.83 19.73
CA GLY A 77 21.41 -1.50 20.94
C GLY A 77 21.24 -0.67 22.22
N SER A 78 20.67 0.54 22.13
CA SER A 78 20.43 1.39 23.30
C SER A 78 19.31 0.87 24.20
N SER A 79 19.27 1.33 25.45
CA SER A 79 18.27 0.94 26.45
C SER A 79 16.82 1.23 26.06
N ILE A 80 16.59 2.10 25.05
CA ILE A 80 15.27 2.42 24.51
C ILE A 80 14.65 1.21 23.80
N PHE A 81 15.48 0.36 23.18
CA PHE A 81 15.06 -0.84 22.46
C PHE A 81 15.19 -2.12 23.31
N ALA A 82 15.51 -1.98 24.60
CA ALA A 82 15.42 -3.09 25.55
C ALA A 82 13.95 -3.49 25.76
N PRO A 83 13.67 -4.74 26.21
CA PRO A 83 12.32 -5.22 26.46
C PRO A 83 11.56 -4.25 27.39
N SER A 84 10.60 -3.54 26.82
CA SER A 84 9.84 -2.48 27.47
C SER A 84 8.42 -2.40 26.89
N PRO A 85 7.48 -1.71 27.56
CA PRO A 85 6.15 -1.48 27.00
C PRO A 85 6.18 -0.83 25.61
N PHE A 86 7.20 -0.02 25.33
CA PHE A 86 7.41 0.60 24.02
C PHE A 86 7.74 -0.42 22.93
N THR A 87 8.71 -1.30 23.15
CA THR A 87 9.07 -2.35 22.18
C THR A 87 7.93 -3.34 21.98
N THR A 88 7.19 -3.68 23.04
CA THR A 88 6.00 -4.52 22.96
C THR A 88 4.90 -3.85 22.13
N PHE A 89 4.68 -2.55 22.30
CA PHE A 89 3.72 -1.81 21.48
C PHE A 89 4.13 -1.78 20.00
N ILE A 90 5.41 -1.54 19.69
CA ILE A 90 5.92 -1.59 18.30
C ILE A 90 5.69 -2.96 17.69
N GLN A 91 6.01 -4.03 18.41
CA GLN A 91 5.82 -5.40 17.92
C GLN A 91 4.33 -5.69 17.67
N PHE A 92 3.46 -5.34 18.63
CA PHE A 92 2.01 -5.48 18.48
C PHE A 92 1.49 -4.70 17.27
N PHE A 93 1.88 -3.42 17.14
CA PHE A 93 1.45 -2.56 16.06
C PHE A 93 1.93 -3.06 14.69
N SER A 94 3.13 -3.61 14.62
CA SER A 94 3.68 -4.22 13.40
C SER A 94 2.87 -5.44 12.98
N TYR A 95 2.55 -6.35 13.90
CA TYR A 95 1.66 -7.48 13.60
C TYR A 95 0.26 -7.02 13.21
N TYR A 96 -0.28 -6.04 13.92
CA TYR A 96 -1.59 -5.46 13.60
C TYR A 96 -1.63 -4.93 12.16
N LEU A 97 -0.62 -4.18 11.73
CA LEU A 97 -0.50 -3.68 10.36
C LEU A 97 -0.39 -4.81 9.33
N ILE A 98 0.38 -5.87 9.62
CA ILE A 98 0.48 -7.05 8.74
C ILE A 98 -0.90 -7.70 8.53
N TYR A 99 -1.66 -7.90 9.60
CA TYR A 99 -3.02 -8.45 9.48
C TYR A 99 -3.95 -7.48 8.74
N LEU A 100 -3.86 -6.17 9.00
CA LEU A 100 -4.63 -5.17 8.25
C LEU A 100 -4.33 -5.24 6.75
N GLN A 101 -3.06 -5.38 6.35
CA GLN A 101 -2.68 -5.55 4.95
C GLN A 101 -3.25 -6.84 4.37
N LEU A 102 -3.15 -7.93 5.10
CA LEU A 102 -3.57 -9.27 4.67
C LEU A 102 -5.08 -9.31 4.38
N PHE A 103 -5.88 -8.89 5.37
CA PHE A 103 -7.32 -8.84 5.23
C PHE A 103 -7.77 -7.73 4.28
N GLY A 104 -7.09 -6.58 4.29
CA GLY A 104 -7.34 -5.52 3.32
C GLY A 104 -7.24 -6.04 1.88
N ASN A 105 -6.16 -6.76 1.57
CA ASN A 105 -5.98 -7.38 0.26
C ASN A 105 -7.03 -8.45 -0.05
N PHE A 106 -7.39 -9.28 0.93
CA PHE A 106 -8.49 -10.24 0.79
C PHE A 106 -9.82 -9.55 0.43
N PHE A 107 -10.21 -8.51 1.16
CA PHE A 107 -11.43 -7.74 0.88
C PHE A 107 -11.36 -7.03 -0.47
N LEU A 108 -10.18 -6.56 -0.89
CA LEU A 108 -10.00 -5.96 -2.21
C LEU A 108 -10.23 -6.99 -3.32
N THR A 109 -9.72 -8.21 -3.15
CA THR A 109 -9.93 -9.32 -4.09
C THR A 109 -11.39 -9.74 -4.12
N LEU A 110 -12.05 -9.87 -2.95
CA LEU A 110 -13.49 -10.11 -2.89
C LEU A 110 -14.30 -8.99 -3.56
N ASN A 111 -13.87 -7.73 -3.42
CA ASN A 111 -14.53 -6.60 -4.07
C ASN A 111 -14.49 -6.71 -5.59
N ARG A 112 -13.34 -7.13 -6.15
CA ARG A 112 -13.18 -7.40 -7.58
C ARG A 112 -13.99 -8.62 -8.01
N PHE A 113 -13.93 -9.71 -7.26
CA PHE A 113 -14.67 -10.94 -7.55
C PHE A 113 -16.18 -10.71 -7.60
N THR A 114 -16.73 -10.07 -6.57
CA THR A 114 -18.17 -9.76 -6.51
C THR A 114 -18.61 -8.76 -7.58
N ALA A 115 -17.73 -7.87 -8.05
CA ALA A 115 -18.02 -6.99 -9.18
C ALA A 115 -18.19 -7.75 -10.50
N ILE A 116 -17.43 -8.83 -10.68
CA ILE A 116 -17.47 -9.68 -11.88
C ILE A 116 -18.64 -10.66 -11.81
N VAL A 117 -18.79 -11.37 -10.70
CA VAL A 117 -19.79 -12.45 -10.56
C VAL A 117 -21.20 -11.91 -10.28
N PHE A 118 -21.31 -10.81 -9.51
CA PHE A 118 -22.61 -10.29 -9.07
C PHE A 118 -22.75 -8.77 -9.32
N PRO A 119 -22.69 -8.30 -10.58
CA PRO A 119 -22.67 -6.88 -10.91
C PRO A 119 -23.90 -6.11 -10.40
N LEU A 120 -25.09 -6.73 -10.40
CA LEU A 120 -26.35 -6.11 -9.97
C LEU A 120 -26.44 -5.93 -8.44
N LYS A 121 -25.81 -6.83 -7.67
CA LYS A 121 -25.87 -6.84 -6.19
C LYS A 121 -24.62 -6.21 -5.54
N HIS A 122 -23.54 -6.03 -6.32
CA HIS A 122 -22.25 -5.50 -5.86
C HIS A 122 -22.37 -4.19 -5.09
N ALA A 123 -23.08 -3.21 -5.65
CA ALA A 123 -23.22 -1.89 -5.04
C ALA A 123 -23.96 -1.94 -3.68
N ARG A 124 -24.89 -2.89 -3.50
CA ARG A 124 -25.63 -3.06 -2.24
C ARG A 124 -24.78 -3.74 -1.18
N ILE A 125 -24.07 -4.80 -1.53
CA ILE A 125 -23.18 -5.56 -0.63
C ILE A 125 -22.09 -4.65 -0.06
N TRP A 126 -21.41 -3.90 -0.92
CA TRP A 126 -20.27 -3.06 -0.52
C TRP A 126 -20.65 -1.70 0.05
N ARG A 127 -21.94 -1.31 -0.01
CA ARG A 127 -22.45 -0.18 0.77
C ARG A 127 -22.60 -0.57 2.25
N LEU A 128 -22.92 -1.83 2.54
CA LEU A 128 -23.12 -2.35 3.91
C LEU A 128 -21.80 -2.82 4.55
N CYS A 129 -20.92 -3.48 3.77
CA CYS A 129 -19.55 -3.87 4.15
C CYS A 129 -18.59 -2.66 4.22
N SER A 130 -19.03 -1.56 4.82
CA SER A 130 -18.24 -0.35 4.92
C SER A 130 -16.95 -0.58 5.73
N VAL A 131 -15.95 0.27 5.48
CA VAL A 131 -14.61 0.28 6.09
C VAL A 131 -14.62 0.04 7.61
N PHE A 132 -15.66 0.49 8.32
CA PHE A 132 -15.84 0.27 9.75
C PHE A 132 -16.00 -1.21 10.14
N GLY A 133 -16.72 -2.01 9.35
CA GLY A 133 -16.90 -3.44 9.64
C GLY A 133 -15.58 -4.22 9.55
N ILE A 134 -14.75 -3.87 8.55
CA ILE A 134 -13.43 -4.47 8.34
C ILE A 134 -12.48 -4.07 9.48
N HIS A 135 -12.45 -2.79 9.84
CA HIS A 135 -11.56 -2.30 10.91
C HIS A 135 -11.92 -2.90 12.28
N SER A 136 -13.22 -3.01 12.61
CA SER A 136 -13.70 -3.60 13.86
C SER A 136 -13.44 -5.11 13.94
N MET A 137 -13.60 -5.85 12.83
CA MET A 137 -13.22 -7.26 12.75
C MET A 137 -11.72 -7.46 12.98
N LEU A 138 -10.89 -6.55 12.45
CA LEU A 138 -9.43 -6.68 12.55
C LEU A 138 -8.91 -6.33 13.94
N ILE A 139 -9.50 -5.33 14.60
CA ILE A 139 -9.22 -5.05 16.01
C ILE A 139 -9.61 -6.26 16.87
N TYR A 140 -10.80 -6.84 16.65
CA TYR A 140 -11.26 -8.03 17.37
C TYR A 140 -10.30 -9.21 17.20
N ILE A 141 -9.90 -9.53 15.97
CA ILE A 141 -8.96 -10.63 15.70
C ILE A 141 -7.60 -10.35 16.36
N SER A 142 -7.04 -9.15 16.22
CA SER A 142 -5.73 -8.83 16.81
C SER A 142 -5.71 -8.93 18.34
N VAL A 143 -6.76 -8.46 19.01
CA VAL A 143 -6.90 -8.57 20.47
C VAL A 143 -7.14 -10.03 20.90
N TYR A 144 -7.92 -10.79 20.14
CA TYR A 144 -8.21 -12.19 20.45
C TYR A 144 -7.00 -13.11 20.21
N THR A 145 -6.16 -12.79 19.23
CA THR A 145 -4.94 -13.55 18.90
C THR A 145 -3.88 -13.43 19.99
N ILE A 146 -3.77 -12.27 20.65
CA ILE A 146 -2.86 -12.09 21.80
C ILE A 146 -3.29 -12.96 22.99
N LYS A 147 -4.59 -13.18 23.15
CA LYS A 147 -5.12 -13.91 24.31
C LYS A 147 -5.14 -15.43 24.14
N ASN A 148 -5.03 -15.96 22.92
CA ASN A 148 -5.30 -17.37 22.65
C ASN A 148 -4.29 -17.96 21.66
N GLU A 149 -3.38 -18.80 22.15
CA GLU A 149 -2.32 -19.44 21.36
C GLU A 149 -2.88 -20.28 20.21
N THR A 150 -4.04 -20.94 20.42
CA THR A 150 -4.71 -21.75 19.40
C THR A 150 -5.23 -20.93 18.21
N MET A 151 -5.72 -19.70 18.45
CA MET A 151 -6.16 -18.84 17.34
C MET A 151 -4.99 -18.23 16.57
N SER A 152 -3.88 -17.96 17.25
CA SER A 152 -2.62 -17.61 16.60
C SER A 152 -2.22 -18.70 15.59
N SER A 153 -2.25 -19.98 16.00
CA SER A 153 -1.94 -21.11 15.12
C SER A 153 -2.87 -21.21 13.91
N VAL A 154 -4.19 -21.03 14.10
CA VAL A 154 -5.15 -21.04 12.98
C VAL A 154 -4.89 -19.90 12.00
N LEU A 155 -4.60 -18.70 12.50
CA LEU A 155 -4.21 -17.57 11.65
C LEU A 155 -2.91 -17.87 10.90
N TYR A 156 -1.90 -18.45 11.55
CA TYR A 156 -0.67 -18.86 10.90
C TYR A 156 -0.89 -19.90 9.79
N VAL A 157 -1.87 -20.80 9.93
CA VAL A 157 -2.26 -21.74 8.85
C VAL A 157 -2.97 -21.02 7.69
N LEU A 158 -3.75 -19.97 7.98
CA LEU A 158 -4.43 -19.18 6.96
C LEU A 158 -3.52 -18.13 6.30
N VAL A 159 -2.42 -17.71 6.96
CA VAL A 159 -1.47 -16.71 6.47
C VAL A 159 -0.92 -17.06 5.08
N PRO A 160 -0.47 -18.29 4.78
CA PRO A 160 -0.02 -18.67 3.44
C PRO A 160 -1.09 -18.44 2.37
N TRP A 161 -2.33 -18.88 2.61
CA TRP A 161 -3.43 -18.72 1.67
C TRP A 161 -3.80 -17.25 1.44
N LEU A 162 -3.84 -16.47 2.51
CA LEU A 162 -4.10 -15.04 2.44
C LEU A 162 -2.92 -14.27 1.82
N SER A 163 -1.69 -14.75 2.01
CA SER A 163 -0.47 -14.22 1.39
C SER A 163 -0.46 -14.48 -0.11
N ASP A 164 -0.91 -15.65 -0.57
CA ASP A 164 -1.06 -15.91 -2.00
C ASP A 164 -2.09 -14.96 -2.64
N LEU A 165 -3.17 -14.64 -1.92
CA LEU A 165 -4.15 -13.62 -2.35
C LEU A 165 -3.58 -12.18 -2.34
N ARG A 166 -2.56 -11.89 -1.54
CA ARG A 166 -1.83 -10.60 -1.51
C ARG A 166 -1.08 -10.35 -2.82
N TYR A 167 -0.53 -11.38 -3.46
CA TYR A 167 0.22 -11.22 -4.71
C TYR A 167 -0.65 -10.93 -5.95
N LEU A 168 -1.98 -11.06 -5.84
CA LEU A 168 -2.93 -10.74 -6.91
C LEU A 168 -3.33 -9.25 -6.96
N SER A 169 -2.98 -8.45 -5.95
CA SER A 169 -3.38 -7.06 -5.81
C SER A 169 -2.36 -5.95 -6.14
N PRO A 170 -1.09 -6.18 -6.58
CA PRO A 170 -0.10 -5.11 -6.61
C PRO A 170 -0.55 -3.84 -7.37
N PRO A 171 -0.13 -2.65 -6.93
CA PRO A 171 -0.40 -1.39 -7.62
C PRO A 171 0.03 -1.41 -9.10
N TRP A 172 1.09 -2.17 -9.41
CA TRP A 172 1.54 -2.42 -10.78
C TRP A 172 0.49 -3.14 -11.62
N VAL A 173 -0.22 -4.11 -11.06
CA VAL A 173 -1.37 -4.76 -11.72
C VAL A 173 -2.50 -3.75 -11.93
N LEU A 174 -2.73 -2.82 -10.99
CA LEU A 174 -3.67 -1.73 -11.19
C LEU A 174 -3.27 -0.80 -12.34
N VAL A 175 -1.99 -0.47 -12.49
CA VAL A 175 -1.47 0.30 -13.63
C VAL A 175 -1.56 -0.51 -14.93
N ILE A 176 -1.24 -1.80 -14.92
CA ILE A 176 -1.25 -2.67 -16.11
C ILE A 176 -2.67 -3.02 -16.57
N VAL A 177 -3.61 -3.18 -15.65
CA VAL A 177 -4.98 -3.63 -15.97
C VAL A 177 -5.95 -2.46 -16.08
N SER A 178 -5.82 -1.41 -15.26
CA SER A 178 -6.78 -0.30 -15.28
C SER A 178 -6.39 0.80 -16.27
N THR A 179 -7.10 0.83 -17.41
CA THR A 179 -7.03 1.93 -18.40
C THR A 179 -7.36 3.29 -17.79
N SER A 180 -8.23 3.33 -16.77
CA SER A 180 -8.61 4.57 -16.07
C SER A 180 -7.46 5.12 -15.22
N VAL A 181 -6.76 4.24 -14.48
CA VAL A 181 -5.58 4.63 -13.68
C VAL A 181 -4.45 5.10 -14.60
N ARG A 182 -4.16 4.38 -15.71
CA ARG A 182 -3.16 4.83 -16.69
C ARG A 182 -3.46 6.20 -17.26
N LYS A 183 -4.69 6.44 -17.73
CA LYS A 183 -5.08 7.74 -18.30
C LYS A 183 -4.95 8.88 -17.29
N THR A 184 -5.14 8.59 -16.00
CA THR A 184 -5.03 9.58 -14.93
C THR A 184 -3.57 9.87 -14.60
N ILE A 185 -2.72 8.83 -14.49
CA ILE A 185 -1.28 8.98 -14.27
C ILE A 185 -0.61 9.73 -15.44
N VAL A 186 -0.91 9.34 -16.69
CA VAL A 186 -0.35 9.99 -17.90
C VAL A 186 -0.76 11.46 -18.00
N LYS A 187 -1.99 11.81 -17.63
CA LYS A 187 -2.44 13.22 -17.60
C LYS A 187 -1.84 14.04 -16.45
N THR A 188 -1.32 13.37 -15.42
CA THR A 188 -0.75 14.02 -14.25
C THR A 188 0.78 14.12 -14.34
N LEU A 189 1.42 13.35 -15.22
CA LEU A 189 2.82 13.57 -15.59
C LEU A 189 2.96 14.96 -16.22
N PRO A 190 3.98 15.75 -15.85
CA PRO A 190 4.15 17.09 -16.38
C PRO A 190 4.32 17.02 -17.90
N GLN A 191 3.42 17.70 -18.63
CA GLN A 191 3.43 17.89 -20.09
C GLN A 191 4.65 18.70 -20.60
N ARG A 192 5.76 18.73 -19.85
CA ARG A 192 6.96 19.50 -20.21
C ARG A 192 7.76 18.91 -21.37
N LEU A 193 7.49 17.69 -21.81
CA LEU A 193 8.21 17.07 -22.94
C LEU A 193 7.57 17.26 -24.33
N ASN A 194 6.31 17.71 -24.42
CA ASN A 194 5.63 17.88 -25.72
C ASN A 194 5.63 19.32 -26.27
N LYS A 195 6.35 20.26 -25.65
CA LYS A 195 6.39 21.66 -26.12
C LYS A 195 7.64 22.00 -26.96
N VAL A 196 8.51 21.03 -27.25
CA VAL A 196 9.78 21.28 -27.98
C VAL A 196 9.71 20.95 -29.48
N SER A 197 8.70 20.23 -29.98
CA SER A 197 8.60 19.91 -31.43
C SER A 197 7.66 20.84 -32.23
N GLY A 198 7.33 22.01 -31.69
CA GLY A 198 6.43 22.98 -32.31
C GLY A 198 7.15 24.19 -32.93
N THR A 199 8.28 24.00 -33.60
CA THR A 199 8.87 25.03 -34.46
C THR A 199 7.98 25.18 -35.69
N LYS A 200 7.09 26.18 -35.66
CA LYS A 200 6.41 26.68 -36.85
C LYS A 200 7.48 27.13 -37.86
N VAL A 201 7.57 26.45 -38.99
CA VAL A 201 8.19 26.99 -40.20
C VAL A 201 7.18 27.98 -40.78
N GLU A 202 7.50 29.27 -40.74
CA GLU A 202 6.72 30.31 -41.41
C GLU A 202 6.85 30.16 -42.94
N PRO A 203 5.75 30.27 -43.71
CA PRO A 203 5.84 30.27 -45.17
C PRO A 203 6.34 31.63 -45.66
N PHE A 204 7.40 31.58 -46.48
CA PHE A 204 7.92 32.71 -47.25
C PHE A 204 6.80 33.34 -48.09
N ALA A 205 6.53 34.63 -47.85
CA ALA A 205 5.68 35.44 -48.71
C ALA A 205 6.45 35.82 -49.97
N THR A 206 6.01 35.32 -51.12
CA THR A 206 6.38 35.83 -52.44
C THR A 206 5.68 37.16 -52.70
N LYS A 207 6.46 38.21 -52.91
CA LYS A 207 6.13 39.35 -53.76
C LYS A 207 7.37 39.76 -54.54
#